data_AF-A0A9E5P8Y0-F1
#
_entry.id   AF-A0A9E5P8Y0-F1
#
_cell.length_a   1.000
_cell.length_b   1.000
_cell.length_c   1.000
_cell.angle_alpha   90.00
_cell.angle_beta   90.00
_cell.angle_gamma   90.00
#
_symmetry.space_group_name_H-M   'P 1'
#
loop_
_entity.id
_entity.type
_entity.pdbx_description
1 polymer ?
#
loop_
_entity_poly.entity_id
_entity_poly.type
_entity_poly.pdbx_seq_one_letter_code
_entity_poly.pdbx_strand_id
1 'polypeptide(L)'
;ANGVEFESINVLEDDNAFEELKALGVRMVPIVARGKDWANGAVFRDVARVAGFEWTGHEMLSPEEMIRRINGILDGALRFAGQIPEDKLDDMLPGRPRSYRQLAYHIFQIPEVFLNRVEH
;
A
#
# COMPACT_ATOMS: atom_id res chain seq x y z
N ALA A 1 7.86 -16.52 5.51
CA ALA A 1 6.81 -16.59 4.47
C ALA A 1 5.96 -17.83 4.74
N ASN A 2 4.63 -17.73 4.71
CA ASN A 2 3.71 -18.82 5.13
C ASN A 2 3.60 -20.00 4.13
N GLY A 3 4.54 -20.13 3.18
CA GLY A 3 4.58 -21.25 2.22
C GLY A 3 3.43 -21.33 1.23
N VAL A 4 2.62 -20.27 1.10
CA VAL A 4 1.47 -20.23 0.19
C VAL A 4 1.93 -19.75 -1.18
N GLU A 5 1.70 -20.58 -2.21
CA GLU A 5 1.86 -20.16 -3.61
C GLU A 5 0.79 -19.13 -3.96
N PHE A 6 1.18 -18.06 -4.64
CA PHE A 6 0.29 -17.01 -5.07
C PHE A 6 0.75 -16.42 -6.40
N GLU A 7 -0.20 -15.87 -7.15
CA GLU A 7 0.05 -15.07 -8.33
C GLU A 7 -0.14 -13.59 -7.98
N SER A 8 0.79 -12.73 -8.41
CA SER A 8 0.70 -11.29 -8.21
C SER A 8 0.24 -10.63 -9.50
N ILE A 9 -0.99 -10.15 -9.53
CA ILE A 9 -1.61 -9.56 -10.71
C ILE A 9 -1.57 -8.03 -10.61
N ASN A 10 -0.95 -7.37 -11.59
CA ASN A 10 -1.03 -5.92 -11.75
C ASN A 10 -2.24 -5.57 -12.60
N VAL A 11 -3.34 -5.20 -11.94
CA VAL A 11 -4.60 -4.85 -12.63
C VAL A 11 -4.46 -3.71 -13.65
N LEU A 12 -3.42 -2.87 -13.53
CA LEU A 12 -3.17 -1.79 -14.49
C LEU A 12 -2.55 -2.27 -15.81
N GLU A 13 -2.02 -3.49 -15.84
CA GLU A 13 -1.33 -4.08 -17.01
C GLU A 13 -2.08 -5.29 -17.57
N ASP A 14 -3.12 -5.77 -16.88
CA ASP A 14 -3.93 -6.92 -17.28
C ASP A 14 -5.41 -6.54 -17.37
N ASP A 15 -5.90 -6.45 -18.61
CA ASP A 15 -7.30 -6.12 -18.91
C ASP A 15 -8.28 -7.18 -18.38
N ASN A 16 -7.87 -8.45 -18.22
CA ASN A 16 -8.73 -9.51 -17.68
C ASN A 16 -8.88 -9.40 -16.16
N ALA A 17 -7.88 -8.87 -15.47
CA ALA A 17 -7.88 -8.77 -14.02
C ALA A 17 -9.01 -7.86 -13.48
N PHE A 18 -9.39 -6.83 -14.22
CA PHE A 18 -10.54 -5.99 -13.87
C PHE A 18 -11.87 -6.74 -14.02
N GLU A 19 -12.02 -7.61 -15.02
CA GLU A 19 -13.22 -8.44 -15.17
C GLU A 19 -13.30 -9.51 -14.08
N GLU A 20 -12.17 -10.05 -13.61
CA GLU A 20 -12.12 -10.93 -12.44
C GLU A 20 -12.57 -10.22 -11.15
N LEU A 21 -12.09 -9.01 -10.89
CA LEU A 21 -12.55 -8.19 -9.76
C LEU A 21 -14.05 -7.91 -9.83
N LYS A 22 -14.55 -7.61 -11.02
CA LYS A 22 -15.97 -7.36 -11.27
C LYS A 22 -16.82 -8.61 -11.08
N ALA A 23 -16.32 -9.79 -11.46
CA ALA A 23 -16.96 -11.08 -11.20
C ALA A 23 -17.06 -11.37 -9.68
N LEU A 24 -16.12 -10.86 -8.89
CA LEU A 24 -16.16 -10.86 -7.42
C LEU A 24 -17.04 -9.75 -6.83
N GLY A 25 -17.56 -8.84 -7.65
CA GLY A 25 -18.39 -7.70 -7.21
C GLY A 25 -17.60 -6.55 -6.58
N VAL A 26 -16.28 -6.52 -6.75
CA VAL A 26 -15.38 -5.52 -6.14
C VAL A 26 -14.87 -4.54 -7.21
N ARG A 27 -14.62 -3.29 -6.80
CA ARG A 27 -14.09 -2.23 -7.67
C ARG A 27 -12.83 -1.57 -7.13
N MET A 28 -12.21 -2.19 -6.12
CA MET A 28 -11.06 -1.64 -5.41
C MET A 28 -9.94 -2.65 -5.35
N VAL A 29 -8.73 -2.15 -5.19
CA VAL A 29 -7.51 -2.92 -4.94
C VAL A 29 -6.79 -2.33 -3.72
N PRO A 30 -5.93 -3.08 -3.02
CA PRO A 30 -5.54 -4.48 -3.27
C PRO A 30 -6.59 -5.50 -2.77
N ILE A 31 -6.75 -6.59 -3.53
CA ILE A 31 -7.61 -7.74 -3.19
C ILE A 31 -6.78 -9.01 -3.22
N VAL A 32 -7.06 -9.93 -2.28
CA VAL A 32 -6.59 -11.32 -2.32
C VAL A 32 -7.80 -12.20 -2.54
N ALA A 33 -7.71 -13.15 -3.46
CA ALA A 33 -8.81 -14.06 -3.79
C ALA A 33 -8.35 -15.51 -3.94
N ARG A 34 -9.25 -16.43 -3.62
CA ARG A 34 -9.16 -17.87 -3.90
C ARG A 34 -10.52 -18.34 -4.40
N GLY A 35 -10.65 -18.52 -5.72
CA GLY A 35 -11.96 -18.75 -6.34
C GLY A 35 -12.89 -17.56 -6.10
N LYS A 36 -14.05 -17.80 -5.47
CA LYS A 36 -15.02 -16.74 -5.12
C LYS A 36 -14.79 -16.10 -3.76
N ASP A 37 -13.89 -16.67 -2.95
CA ASP A 37 -13.57 -16.13 -1.63
C ASP A 37 -12.51 -15.05 -1.75
N TRP A 38 -12.73 -13.88 -1.14
CA TRP A 38 -11.84 -12.73 -1.27
C TRP A 38 -11.76 -11.90 0.02
N ALA A 39 -10.70 -11.09 0.12
CA ALA A 39 -10.47 -10.15 1.21
C ALA A 39 -9.76 -8.88 0.71
N ASN A 40 -9.97 -7.76 1.42
CA ASN A 40 -9.15 -6.57 1.25
C ASN A 40 -7.72 -6.86 1.71
N GLY A 41 -6.73 -6.61 0.84
CA GLY A 41 -5.33 -6.88 1.11
C GLY A 41 -4.74 -6.11 2.30
N ALA A 42 -5.40 -5.03 2.74
CA ALA A 42 -5.01 -4.27 3.93
C ALA A 42 -5.52 -4.88 5.25
N VAL A 43 -6.40 -5.88 5.20
CA VAL A 43 -6.96 -6.54 6.39
C VAL A 43 -6.33 -7.91 6.56
N PHE A 44 -5.16 -7.97 7.19
CA PHE A 44 -4.32 -9.17 7.22
C PHE A 44 -4.99 -10.41 7.83
N ARG A 45 -5.87 -10.24 8.82
CA ARG A 45 -6.69 -11.34 9.34
C ARG A 45 -7.53 -12.00 8.24
N ASP A 46 -8.15 -11.19 7.40
CA ASP A 46 -9.04 -11.68 6.36
C ASP A 46 -8.24 -12.23 5.17
N VAL A 47 -7.05 -11.68 4.91
CA VAL A 47 -6.06 -12.28 3.99
C VAL A 47 -5.64 -13.66 4.45
N ALA A 48 -5.31 -13.84 5.73
CA ALA A 48 -4.93 -15.14 6.29
C ALA A 48 -6.06 -16.17 6.15
N ARG A 49 -7.31 -15.75 6.37
CA ARG A 49 -8.52 -16.56 6.13
C ARG A 49 -8.61 -17.03 4.68
N VAL A 50 -8.47 -16.14 3.70
CA VAL A 50 -8.52 -16.50 2.26
C VAL A 50 -7.35 -17.42 1.88
N ALA A 51 -6.16 -17.14 2.41
CA ALA A 51 -4.95 -17.93 2.17
C ALA A 51 -4.95 -19.28 2.91
N GLY A 52 -5.84 -19.48 3.90
CA GLY A 52 -5.99 -20.73 4.64
C GLY A 52 -4.89 -20.97 5.68
N PHE A 53 -4.34 -19.92 6.28
CA PHE A 53 -3.41 -20.05 7.42
C PHE A 53 -3.93 -19.30 8.65
N GLU A 54 -3.47 -19.72 9.83
CA GLU A 54 -3.88 -19.12 11.09
C GLU A 54 -3.34 -17.70 11.23
N TRP A 55 -4.24 -16.76 11.57
CA TRP A 55 -3.85 -15.39 11.88
C TRP A 55 -3.44 -15.26 13.35
N THR A 56 -2.14 -15.07 13.60
CA THR A 56 -1.61 -14.92 14.96
C THR A 56 -1.61 -13.48 15.48
N GLY A 57 -2.19 -12.54 14.73
CA GLY A 57 -2.12 -11.12 15.07
C GLY A 57 -0.77 -10.48 14.72
N HIS A 58 -0.72 -9.17 14.97
CA HIS A 58 0.52 -8.41 14.98
C HIS A 58 0.73 -7.81 16.35
N GLU A 59 1.96 -7.90 16.83
CA GLU A 59 2.39 -7.08 17.95
C GLU A 59 2.46 -5.63 17.48
N MET A 60 1.64 -4.78 18.09
CA MET A 60 1.64 -3.36 17.78
C MET A 60 2.91 -2.72 18.34
N LEU A 61 3.55 -1.88 17.53
CA LEU A 61 4.68 -1.07 17.99
C LEU A 61 4.22 -0.12 19.10
N SER A 62 5.10 0.16 20.06
CA SER A 62 4.84 1.23 21.02
C SER A 62 4.74 2.58 20.29
N PRO A 63 4.03 3.58 20.86
CA PRO A 63 3.99 4.92 20.29
C PRO A 63 5.37 5.51 20.01
N GLU A 64 6.33 5.31 20.92
CA GLU A 64 7.71 5.80 20.79
C GLU A 64 8.45 5.16 19.63
N GLU A 65 8.28 3.84 19.44
CA GLU A 65 8.85 3.13 18.29
C GLU A 65 8.20 3.60 16.98
N MET A 66 6.89 3.82 16.97
CA MET A 66 6.17 4.30 15.80
C MET A 66 6.66 5.70 15.39
N ILE A 67 6.80 6.63 16.34
CA ILE A 67 7.33 7.98 16.12
C ILE A 67 8.76 7.93 15.59
N ARG A 68 9.63 7.12 16.20
CA ARG A 68 11.01 6.97 15.74
C ARG A 68 11.09 6.46 14.31
N ARG A 69 10.28 5.47 13.94
CA ARG A 69 10.28 4.90 12.57
C ARG A 69 9.72 5.88 11.55
N ILE A 70 8.61 6.55 11.84
CA ILE A 70 8.04 7.52 10.89
C ILE A 70 9.01 8.68 10.66
N ASN A 71 9.67 9.20 11.71
CA ASN A 71 10.68 10.24 11.55
C ASN A 71 11.84 9.75 10.65
N GLY A 72 12.35 8.54 10.86
CA GLY A 72 13.39 7.99 9.98
C GLY A 72 12.96 7.86 8.51
N ILE A 73 11.69 7.50 8.26
CA ILE A 73 11.13 7.46 6.91
C ILE A 73 11.04 8.87 6.31
N LEU A 74 10.55 9.85 7.07
CA LEU A 74 10.36 11.23 6.60
C LEU A 74 11.70 11.93 6.37
N ASP A 75 12.69 11.73 7.22
CA ASP A 75 14.05 12.23 7.04
C ASP A 75 14.70 11.66 5.78
N GLY A 76 14.52 10.34 5.57
CA GLY A 76 14.96 9.68 4.35
C GLY A 76 14.27 10.24 3.11
N ALA A 77 12.94 10.38 3.15
CA ALA A 77 12.15 10.91 2.07
C ALA A 77 12.55 12.35 1.72
N LEU A 78 12.78 13.21 2.72
CA LEU A 78 13.23 14.58 2.53
C LEU A 78 14.60 14.62 1.83
N ARG A 79 15.55 13.81 2.31
CA ARG A 79 16.89 13.71 1.71
C ARG A 79 16.82 13.23 0.26
N PHE A 80 15.97 12.27 -0.06
CA PHE A 80 15.82 11.77 -1.44
C PHE A 80 15.07 12.75 -2.33
N ALA A 81 14.03 13.41 -1.82
CA ALA A 81 13.29 14.43 -2.57
C ALA A 81 14.21 15.60 -2.97
N GLY A 82 15.12 16.03 -2.09
CA GLY A 82 16.10 17.07 -2.39
C GLY A 82 17.16 16.69 -3.43
N GLN A 83 17.24 15.42 -3.84
CA GLN A 83 18.14 14.96 -4.91
C GLN A 83 17.45 14.92 -6.28
N ILE A 84 16.13 15.17 -6.35
CA ILE A 84 15.38 15.16 -7.61
C ILE A 84 15.60 16.52 -8.30
N PRO A 85 16.14 16.55 -9.54
CA PRO A 85 16.25 17.80 -10.29
C PRO A 85 14.88 18.44 -10.51
N GLU A 86 14.81 19.77 -10.44
CA GLU A 86 13.55 20.50 -10.55
C GLU A 86 12.82 20.25 -11.89
N ASP A 87 13.58 20.16 -12.98
CA ASP A 87 13.10 19.84 -14.32
C ASP A 87 12.63 18.38 -14.49
N LYS A 88 12.83 17.54 -13.46
CA LYS A 88 12.42 16.13 -13.42
C LYS A 88 11.23 15.87 -12.51
N LEU A 89 10.75 16.87 -11.77
CA LEU A 89 9.65 16.69 -10.82
C LEU A 89 8.37 16.20 -11.49
N ASP A 90 8.14 16.56 -12.75
CA ASP A 90 6.93 16.19 -13.49
C ASP A 90 7.10 14.92 -14.33
N ASP A 91 8.28 14.29 -14.32
CA ASP A 91 8.50 12.97 -14.94
C ASP A 91 7.68 11.89 -14.21
N MET A 92 7.12 10.97 -15.00
CA MET A 92 6.28 9.87 -14.51
C MET A 92 7.13 8.72 -13.99
N LEU A 93 6.72 8.15 -12.86
CA LEU A 93 7.35 6.96 -12.30
C LEU A 93 7.15 5.74 -13.22
N PRO A 94 8.15 4.87 -13.36
CA PRO A 94 8.00 3.64 -14.13
C PRO A 94 6.82 2.79 -13.62
N GLY A 95 5.93 2.38 -14.54
CA GLY A 95 4.79 1.50 -14.23
C GLY A 95 3.70 2.11 -13.33
N ARG A 96 3.74 3.44 -13.10
CA ARG A 96 2.76 4.13 -12.24
C ARG A 96 2.30 5.44 -12.88
N PRO A 97 0.98 5.71 -12.91
CA PRO A 97 0.45 7.00 -13.35
C PRO A 97 0.62 8.06 -12.23
N ARG A 98 1.86 8.28 -11.79
CA ARG A 98 2.22 9.21 -10.72
C ARG A 98 3.57 9.87 -11.02
N SER A 99 3.66 11.19 -10.89
CA SER A 99 4.94 11.91 -11.05
C SER A 99 5.81 11.88 -9.79
N TYR A 100 7.09 12.20 -9.93
CA TYR A 100 7.99 12.41 -8.78
C TYR A 100 7.47 13.46 -7.81
N ARG A 101 6.93 14.58 -8.32
CA ARG A 101 6.30 15.66 -7.52
C ARG A 101 5.15 15.12 -6.68
N GLN A 102 4.26 14.36 -7.30
CA GLN A 102 3.11 13.77 -6.61
C GLN A 102 3.55 12.76 -5.54
N LEU A 103 4.55 11.92 -5.83
CA LEU A 103 5.09 10.99 -4.84
C LEU A 103 5.73 11.72 -3.65
N ALA A 104 6.61 12.68 -3.93
CA ALA A 104 7.31 13.46 -2.91
C ALA A 104 6.30 14.16 -1.99
N TYR A 105 5.29 14.82 -2.55
CA TYR A 105 4.20 15.42 -1.77
C TYR A 105 3.42 14.38 -0.95
N HIS A 106 3.03 13.27 -1.57
CA HIS A 106 2.15 12.28 -0.95
C HIS A 106 2.75 11.62 0.28
N ILE A 107 4.07 11.36 0.31
CA ILE A 107 4.73 10.73 1.46
C ILE A 107 4.54 11.55 2.74
N PHE A 108 4.64 12.87 2.67
CA PHE A 108 4.48 13.75 3.83
C PHE A 108 3.01 13.99 4.20
N GLN A 109 2.08 13.86 3.25
CA GLN A 109 0.64 13.97 3.52
C GLN A 109 0.09 12.82 4.37
N ILE A 110 0.65 11.62 4.26
CA ILE A 110 0.18 10.45 5.02
C ILE A 110 0.17 10.71 6.54
N PRO A 111 1.30 11.04 7.20
CA PRO A 111 1.30 11.29 8.63
C PRO A 111 0.43 12.50 9.00
N GLU A 112 0.38 13.53 8.16
CA GLU A 112 -0.46 14.71 8.39
C GLU A 112 -1.95 14.33 8.45
N VAL A 113 -2.44 13.48 7.54
CA VAL A 113 -3.83 13.00 7.55
C VAL A 113 -4.13 12.25 8.85
N PHE A 114 -3.21 11.41 9.34
CA PHE A 114 -3.43 10.69 10.60
C PHE A 114 -3.44 11.63 11.80
N LEU A 115 -2.53 12.62 11.85
CA LEU A 115 -2.52 13.63 12.91
C LEU A 115 -3.81 14.48 12.91
N ASN A 116 -4.32 14.83 11.74
CA ASN A 116 -5.56 15.60 11.58
C ASN A 116 -6.84 14.77 11.82
N ARG A 117 -6.75 13.44 11.79
CA ARG A 117 -7.88 12.51 11.96
C ARG A 117 -7.94 11.91 13.37
N VAL A 118 -7.00 12.23 14.26
CA VAL A 118 -7.18 11.97 15.69
C VAL A 118 -8.32 12.87 16.17
N GLU A 119 -9.51 12.28 16.34
CA GLU A 119 -10.68 12.95 16.91
C GLU A 119 -10.39 13.40 18.35
N HIS A 120 -10.88 14.61 18.65
CA HIS A 120 -11.18 15.08 20.01
C HIS A 120 -12.38 14.35 20.58
#